data_AF-U9SWP2-F1
#
_entry.id   AF-U9SWP2-F1
#
_cell.length_a   1.000
_cell.length_b   1.000
_cell.length_c   1.000
_cell.angle_alpha   90.00
_cell.angle_beta   90.00
_cell.angle_gamma   90.00
#
_symmetry.space_group_name_H-M   'P 1'
#
loop_
_entity.id
_entity.type
_entity.pdbx_description
1 polymer ?
#
loop_
_entity_poly.entity_id
_entity_poly.type
_entity_poly.pdbx_seq_one_letter_code
_entity_poly.pdbx_strand_id
1 'polypeptide(L)'
;ASNKIQQERTEQRKNEGLHYPDHFSLESVKERLDLYVVSNTPDKQALADVMIMLCIRPAEIKNLRIANGGVTGYAKNRGQQDVPRVFRSLEKNEERARELLTWIQEAVSSGQLRDPGKPGSTYLSSFLKKDEYIPKPYEPLLPSSLRKLGAVFASVVHGPKNPSKANTYASEALRHSPDNHASPSDRYTIVNFRRRGQPYDQAKPFWISDEN
;
A
#
# COMPACT_ATOMS: atom_id res chain seq x y z
N ALA A 1 25.47 -17.06 2.88
CA ALA A 1 25.80 -15.80 3.58
C ALA A 1 24.71 -14.71 3.45
N SER A 2 24.06 -14.51 2.29
CA SER A 2 23.08 -13.40 2.08
C SER A 2 21.79 -13.47 2.91
N ASN A 3 21.25 -14.67 3.17
CA ASN A 3 19.96 -14.83 3.87
C ASN A 3 20.00 -14.40 5.35
N LYS A 4 21.11 -14.60 6.06
CA LYS A 4 21.20 -14.30 7.50
C LYS A 4 21.22 -12.79 7.77
N ILE A 5 22.00 -12.05 6.99
CA ILE A 5 22.06 -10.57 7.05
C ILE A 5 20.71 -9.96 6.63
N GLN A 6 20.03 -10.55 5.64
CA GLN A 6 18.69 -10.12 5.25
C GLN A 6 17.65 -10.39 6.34
N GLN A 7 17.74 -11.54 7.02
CA GLN A 7 16.87 -11.89 8.14
C GLN A 7 17.09 -10.95 9.33
N GLU A 8 18.34 -10.74 9.76
CA GLU A 8 18.68 -9.83 10.87
C GLU A 8 18.23 -8.38 10.58
N ARG A 9 18.46 -7.86 9.35
CA ARG A 9 17.94 -6.54 8.94
C ARG A 9 16.41 -6.49 8.84
N THR A 10 15.75 -7.62 8.64
CA THR A 10 14.29 -7.69 8.61
C THR A 10 13.75 -7.68 10.04
N GLU A 11 14.38 -8.39 10.96
CA GLU A 11 14.04 -8.39 12.39
C GLU A 11 14.28 -7.02 13.04
N GLN A 12 15.41 -6.36 12.75
CA GLN A 12 15.64 -4.98 13.20
C GLN A 12 14.56 -4.02 12.68
N ARG A 13 14.20 -4.11 11.39
CA ARG A 13 13.11 -3.31 10.79
C ARG A 13 11.72 -3.61 11.34
N LYS A 14 11.48 -4.83 11.85
CA LYS A 14 10.20 -5.16 12.53
C LYS A 14 10.05 -4.36 13.83
N ASN A 15 11.15 -4.04 14.52
CA ASN A 15 11.12 -3.40 15.83
C ASN A 15 11.09 -1.87 15.76
N GLU A 16 11.66 -1.25 14.72
CA GLU A 16 11.65 0.22 14.54
C GLU A 16 10.32 0.74 13.96
N GLY A 17 9.65 -0.08 13.15
CA GLY A 17 8.41 0.29 12.46
C GLY A 17 8.62 1.23 11.26
N LEU A 18 7.59 1.35 10.43
CA LEU A 18 7.63 2.17 9.22
C LEU A 18 7.34 3.65 9.55
N HIS A 19 8.33 4.51 9.30
CA HIS A 19 8.18 5.97 9.32
C HIS A 19 7.96 6.53 7.90
N TYR A 20 7.18 7.60 7.79
CA TYR A 20 6.83 8.23 6.51
C TYR A 20 6.68 9.76 6.66
N PRO A 21 7.04 10.55 5.63
CA PRO A 21 6.92 12.01 5.64
C PRO A 21 5.46 12.46 5.52
N ASP A 22 5.19 13.72 5.85
CA ASP A 22 3.82 14.30 5.80
C ASP A 22 3.20 14.19 4.41
N HIS A 23 4.03 14.21 3.38
CA HIS A 23 3.62 14.03 2.00
C HIS A 23 2.85 12.72 1.74
N PHE A 24 3.17 11.66 2.48
CA PHE A 24 2.49 10.37 2.42
C PHE A 24 1.59 10.11 3.63
N SER A 25 1.22 11.16 4.38
CA SER A 25 0.21 11.06 5.42
C SER A 25 -1.15 10.69 4.83
N LEU A 26 -2.00 10.09 5.68
CA LEU A 26 -3.37 9.75 5.34
C LEU A 26 -4.10 10.96 4.73
N GLU A 27 -3.97 12.11 5.39
CA GLU A 27 -4.63 13.36 5.01
C GLU A 27 -4.13 13.85 3.65
N SER A 28 -2.81 13.89 3.43
CA SER A 28 -2.24 14.36 2.15
C SER A 28 -2.55 13.45 0.97
N VAL A 29 -2.50 12.12 1.16
CA VAL A 29 -2.86 11.18 0.10
C VAL A 29 -4.33 11.34 -0.25
N LYS A 30 -5.21 11.43 0.75
CA LYS A 30 -6.65 11.61 0.53
C LYS A 30 -6.97 12.91 -0.22
N GLU A 31 -6.40 14.04 0.22
CA GLU A 31 -6.60 15.33 -0.45
C GLU A 31 -6.19 15.27 -1.93
N ARG A 32 -5.08 14.61 -2.26
CA ARG A 32 -4.66 14.46 -3.68
C ARG A 32 -5.60 13.57 -4.47
N LEU A 33 -6.07 12.46 -3.90
CA LEU A 33 -7.04 11.56 -4.57
C LEU A 33 -8.35 12.28 -4.91
N ASP A 34 -8.84 13.12 -3.99
CA ASP A 34 -10.04 13.93 -4.17
C ASP A 34 -9.85 14.98 -5.28
N LEU A 35 -8.63 15.51 -5.46
CA LEU A 35 -8.31 16.54 -6.45
C LEU A 35 -7.95 16.01 -7.85
N TYR A 36 -7.65 14.72 -8.01
CA TYR A 36 -7.22 14.19 -9.30
C TYR A 36 -8.32 14.28 -10.36
N VAL A 37 -7.99 14.86 -11.50
CA VAL A 37 -8.87 14.88 -12.67
C VAL A 37 -8.36 13.83 -13.66
N VAL A 38 -9.13 12.76 -13.87
CA VAL A 38 -8.72 11.57 -14.67
C VAL A 38 -8.54 11.85 -16.16
N SER A 39 -8.95 13.03 -16.65
CA SER A 39 -8.65 13.49 -18.01
C SER A 39 -7.20 13.97 -18.19
N ASN A 40 -6.49 14.29 -17.11
CA ASN A 40 -5.11 14.74 -17.16
C ASN A 40 -4.15 13.56 -17.31
N THR A 41 -2.89 13.81 -17.69
CA THR A 41 -1.87 12.74 -17.68
C THR A 41 -1.42 12.49 -16.23
N PRO A 42 -1.47 11.25 -15.72
CA PRO A 42 -0.99 10.95 -14.37
C PRO A 42 0.53 11.00 -14.32
N ASP A 43 1.05 11.41 -13.17
CA ASP A 43 2.49 11.40 -12.89
C ASP A 43 2.87 10.27 -11.91
N LYS A 44 4.14 10.27 -11.48
CA LYS A 44 4.65 9.28 -10.51
C LYS A 44 3.98 9.39 -9.15
N GLN A 45 3.52 10.59 -8.79
CA GLN A 45 2.84 10.84 -7.52
C GLN A 45 1.44 10.22 -7.54
N ALA A 46 0.69 10.44 -8.62
CA ALA A 46 -0.61 9.82 -8.85
C ALA A 46 -0.52 8.28 -8.80
N LEU A 47 0.51 7.71 -9.43
CA LEU A 47 0.79 6.27 -9.32
C LEU A 47 1.02 5.83 -7.86
N ALA A 48 1.85 6.55 -7.11
CA ALA A 48 2.13 6.22 -5.71
C ALA A 48 0.88 6.32 -4.83
N ASP A 49 0.05 7.35 -5.03
CA ASP A 49 -1.18 7.55 -4.28
C ASP A 49 -2.24 6.50 -4.60
N VAL A 50 -2.40 6.10 -5.87
CA VAL A 50 -3.29 4.99 -6.26
C VAL A 50 -2.79 3.66 -5.68
N MET A 51 -1.47 3.46 -5.61
CA MET A 51 -0.90 2.29 -4.95
C MET A 51 -1.17 2.24 -3.44
N ILE A 52 -1.07 3.39 -2.75
CA ILE A 52 -1.46 3.51 -1.34
C ILE A 52 -2.96 3.28 -1.21
N MET A 53 -3.77 3.95 -2.04
CA MET A 53 -5.23 3.88 -2.02
C MET A 53 -5.72 2.44 -2.06
N LEU A 54 -5.18 1.67 -3.00
CA LEU A 54 -5.57 0.30 -3.24
C LEU A 54 -4.73 -0.70 -2.48
N CYS A 55 -3.70 -0.33 -1.71
CA CYS A 55 -2.84 -1.29 -0.99
C CYS A 55 -2.22 -2.37 -1.91
N ILE A 56 -1.79 -1.98 -3.12
CA ILE A 56 -1.29 -2.91 -4.15
C ILE A 56 0.22 -2.90 -4.30
N ARG A 57 0.74 -4.00 -4.82
CA ARG A 57 2.12 -4.10 -5.29
C ARG A 57 2.23 -3.47 -6.69
N PRO A 58 3.42 -2.96 -7.07
CA PRO A 58 3.67 -2.50 -8.45
C PRO A 58 3.25 -3.50 -9.53
N ALA A 59 3.52 -4.80 -9.30
CA ALA A 59 3.22 -5.88 -10.24
C ALA A 59 1.72 -6.16 -10.41
N GLU A 60 0.87 -5.65 -9.52
CA GLU A 60 -0.58 -5.87 -9.55
C GLU A 60 -1.29 -4.82 -10.42
N ILE A 61 -0.66 -3.66 -10.67
CA ILE A 61 -1.27 -2.50 -11.36
C ILE A 61 -1.99 -2.89 -12.64
N LYS A 62 -1.37 -3.69 -13.52
CA LYS A 62 -1.94 -4.02 -14.84
C LYS A 62 -3.12 -4.99 -14.78
N ASN A 63 -3.13 -5.87 -13.79
CA ASN A 63 -4.06 -7.00 -13.77
C ASN A 63 -5.21 -6.78 -12.78
N LEU A 64 -5.03 -5.86 -11.82
CA LEU A 64 -6.04 -5.58 -10.80
C LEU A 64 -7.35 -5.13 -11.44
N ARG A 65 -8.47 -5.66 -10.95
CA ARG A 65 -9.82 -5.27 -11.36
C ARG A 65 -10.69 -5.06 -10.14
N ILE A 66 -11.56 -4.06 -10.19
CA ILE A 66 -12.49 -3.71 -9.10
C ILE A 66 -13.91 -3.77 -9.68
N ALA A 67 -14.77 -4.63 -9.14
CA ALA A 67 -16.15 -4.74 -9.57
C ALA A 67 -17.02 -5.43 -8.50
N ASN A 68 -18.27 -5.00 -8.38
CA ASN A 68 -19.31 -5.64 -7.57
C ASN A 68 -18.90 -5.83 -6.08
N GLY A 69 -18.26 -4.83 -5.48
CA GLY A 69 -17.75 -4.90 -4.10
C GLY A 69 -16.54 -5.81 -3.93
N GLY A 70 -15.99 -6.34 -5.02
CA GLY A 70 -14.86 -7.25 -5.04
C GLY A 70 -13.68 -6.69 -5.83
N VAL A 71 -12.49 -7.21 -5.54
CA VAL A 71 -11.29 -6.97 -6.33
C VAL A 71 -10.73 -8.33 -6.80
N THR A 72 -10.09 -8.38 -7.96
CA THR A 72 -9.40 -9.56 -8.51
C THR A 72 -8.06 -9.16 -9.16
N GLY A 73 -7.30 -10.12 -9.69
CA GLY A 73 -6.09 -9.85 -10.46
C GLY A 73 -4.83 -9.59 -9.62
N TYR A 74 -4.83 -10.05 -8.37
CA TYR A 74 -3.71 -9.90 -7.44
C TYR A 74 -2.54 -10.83 -7.77
N ALA A 75 -1.35 -10.43 -7.36
CA ALA A 75 -0.15 -11.25 -7.52
C ALA A 75 -0.03 -12.26 -6.38
N LYS A 76 0.70 -13.35 -6.66
CA LYS A 76 0.99 -14.47 -5.74
C LYS A 76 -0.16 -15.46 -5.46
N ASN A 77 -1.24 -15.44 -6.21
CA ASN A 77 -2.27 -16.50 -6.20
C ASN A 77 -1.88 -17.69 -7.11
N ARG A 78 -0.62 -18.16 -7.07
CA ARG A 78 -0.17 -19.23 -7.98
C ARG A 78 -0.96 -20.52 -7.73
N GLY A 79 -1.64 -21.03 -8.76
CA GLY A 79 -2.41 -22.27 -8.69
C GLY A 79 -3.78 -22.15 -8.00
N GLN A 80 -4.20 -20.93 -7.63
CA GLN A 80 -5.53 -20.68 -7.05
C GLN A 80 -6.42 -19.98 -8.08
N GLN A 81 -7.73 -20.25 -8.02
CA GLN A 81 -8.72 -19.51 -8.80
C GLN A 81 -8.73 -18.04 -8.35
N ASP A 82 -8.86 -17.11 -9.30
CA ASP A 82 -8.94 -15.68 -8.99
C ASP A 82 -10.34 -15.32 -8.46
N VAL A 83 -10.57 -15.66 -7.19
CA VAL A 83 -11.83 -15.39 -6.49
C VAL A 83 -11.85 -13.92 -6.05
N PRO A 84 -12.95 -13.18 -6.27
CA PRO A 84 -13.11 -11.83 -5.78
C PRO A 84 -12.91 -11.74 -4.26
N ARG A 85 -12.02 -10.84 -3.83
CA ARG A 85 -11.83 -10.51 -2.41
C ARG A 85 -12.45 -9.17 -2.10
N VAL A 86 -12.91 -8.98 -0.87
CA VAL A 86 -13.64 -7.78 -0.42
C VAL A 86 -12.90 -6.50 -0.83
N PHE A 87 -13.62 -5.57 -1.46
CA PHE A 87 -13.11 -4.23 -1.74
C PHE A 87 -12.97 -3.44 -0.44
N ARG A 88 -11.71 -3.21 -0.04
CA ARG A 88 -11.34 -2.39 1.09
C ARG A 88 -10.14 -1.51 0.69
N SER A 89 -10.37 -0.20 0.66
CA SER A 89 -9.37 0.79 0.23
C SER A 89 -9.54 2.10 0.99
N LEU A 90 -8.56 3.00 0.80
CA LEU A 90 -8.61 4.37 1.31
C LEU A 90 -9.78 5.16 0.71
N GLU A 91 -9.92 5.13 -0.62
CA GLU A 91 -11.12 5.60 -1.32
C GLU A 91 -12.24 4.58 -1.10
N LYS A 92 -13.37 5.02 -0.55
CA LYS A 92 -14.51 4.14 -0.23
C LYS A 92 -15.47 3.99 -1.40
N ASN A 93 -15.53 4.99 -2.28
CA ASN A 93 -16.36 4.93 -3.46
C ASN A 93 -15.70 4.00 -4.49
N GLU A 94 -16.33 2.85 -4.73
CA GLU A 94 -15.83 1.83 -5.64
C GLU A 94 -15.65 2.36 -7.07
N GLU A 95 -16.62 3.14 -7.56
CA GLU A 95 -16.58 3.72 -8.91
C GLU A 95 -15.38 4.65 -9.04
N ARG A 96 -15.20 5.54 -8.07
CA ARG A 96 -14.06 6.46 -8.03
C ARG A 96 -12.72 5.74 -7.97
N ALA A 97 -12.61 4.72 -7.13
CA ALA A 97 -11.40 3.91 -7.04
C ALA A 97 -11.09 3.18 -8.35
N ARG A 98 -12.13 2.71 -9.05
CA ARG A 98 -12.03 2.06 -10.37
C ARG A 98 -11.60 3.05 -11.45
N GLU A 99 -12.13 4.26 -11.46
CA GLU A 99 -11.70 5.34 -12.37
C GLU A 99 -10.22 5.65 -12.21
N LEU A 100 -9.77 5.88 -10.97
CA LEU A 100 -8.37 6.20 -10.67
C LEU A 100 -7.42 5.04 -11.01
N LEU A 101 -7.86 3.78 -10.79
CA LEU A 101 -7.10 2.61 -11.23
C LEU A 101 -6.97 2.56 -12.75
N THR A 102 -8.09 2.71 -13.46
CA THR A 102 -8.15 2.65 -14.93
C THR A 102 -7.28 3.74 -15.53
N TRP A 103 -7.35 4.96 -15.00
CA TRP A 103 -6.53 6.10 -15.38
C TRP A 103 -5.02 5.78 -15.33
N ILE A 104 -4.55 5.15 -14.25
CA ILE A 104 -3.16 4.70 -14.15
C ILE A 104 -2.85 3.57 -15.13
N GLN A 105 -3.75 2.60 -15.28
CA GLN A 105 -3.58 1.46 -16.20
C GLN A 105 -3.46 1.91 -17.66
N GLU A 106 -4.29 2.86 -18.09
CA GLU A 106 -4.27 3.45 -19.43
C GLU A 106 -2.97 4.20 -19.68
N ALA A 107 -2.52 5.03 -18.73
CA ALA A 107 -1.24 5.73 -18.85
C ALA A 107 -0.04 4.79 -18.91
N VAL A 108 -0.08 3.66 -18.19
CA VAL A 108 0.96 2.63 -18.31
C VAL A 108 0.89 1.92 -19.66
N SER A 109 -0.32 1.66 -20.17
CA SER A 109 -0.53 0.96 -21.44
C SER A 109 -0.17 1.83 -22.65
N SER A 110 -0.44 3.13 -22.58
CA SER A 110 -0.05 4.14 -23.59
C SER A 110 1.43 4.49 -23.55
N GLY A 111 2.16 4.08 -22.51
CA GLY A 111 3.57 4.39 -22.31
C GLY A 111 3.84 5.78 -21.70
N GLN A 112 2.81 6.54 -21.34
CA GLN A 112 2.95 7.82 -20.61
C GLN A 112 3.57 7.61 -19.22
N LEU A 113 3.20 6.52 -18.55
CA LEU A 113 3.85 6.04 -17.32
C LEU A 113 4.65 4.78 -17.62
N ARG A 114 5.84 4.68 -17.02
CA ARG A 114 6.61 3.43 -17.10
C ARG A 114 5.92 2.37 -16.25
N ASP A 115 5.89 1.15 -16.77
CA ASP A 115 5.39 -0.01 -16.04
C ASP A 115 6.14 -0.22 -14.71
N PRO A 116 5.48 -0.03 -13.55
CA PRO A 116 6.12 -0.20 -12.26
C PRO A 116 6.28 -1.68 -11.88
N GLY A 117 5.55 -2.58 -12.54
CA GLY A 117 5.57 -4.04 -12.31
C GLY A 117 6.70 -4.77 -13.03
N LYS A 118 7.42 -4.11 -13.94
CA LYS A 118 8.52 -4.74 -14.69
C LYS A 118 9.61 -5.23 -13.73
N PRO A 119 10.03 -6.51 -13.79
CA PRO A 119 11.10 -7.03 -12.95
C PRO A 119 12.36 -6.17 -13.03
N GLY A 120 12.94 -5.84 -11.87
CA GLY A 120 14.11 -4.96 -11.78
C GLY A 120 13.84 -3.47 -12.02
N SER A 121 12.58 -3.05 -12.19
CA SER A 121 12.23 -1.63 -12.37
C SER A 121 12.62 -0.82 -11.14
N THR A 122 13.51 0.14 -11.33
CA THR A 122 13.87 1.13 -10.31
C THR A 122 12.96 2.36 -10.34
N TYR A 123 12.01 2.42 -11.28
CA TYR A 123 11.20 3.62 -11.59
C TYR A 123 10.54 4.22 -10.34
N LEU A 124 9.74 3.43 -9.62
CA LEU A 124 9.06 3.89 -8.41
C LEU A 124 10.03 4.02 -7.23
N SER A 125 11.01 3.12 -7.11
CA SER A 125 11.99 3.21 -6.02
C SER A 125 12.85 4.47 -6.09
N SER A 126 13.20 4.93 -7.30
CA SER A 126 13.98 6.15 -7.52
C SER A 126 13.18 7.40 -7.14
N PHE A 127 11.87 7.38 -7.41
CA PHE A 127 10.95 8.42 -6.99
C PHE A 127 10.86 8.50 -5.46
N LEU A 128 10.67 7.38 -4.77
CA LEU A 128 10.54 7.33 -3.31
C LEU A 128 11.84 7.64 -2.54
N LYS A 129 12.99 7.50 -3.20
CA LYS A 129 14.32 7.76 -2.63
C LYS A 129 14.80 9.20 -2.79
N LYS A 130 14.01 10.10 -3.37
CA LYS A 130 14.36 11.51 -3.40
C LYS A 130 14.43 12.07 -1.98
N ASP A 131 15.39 12.94 -1.73
CA ASP A 131 15.62 13.52 -0.39
C ASP A 131 14.38 14.19 0.22
N GLU A 132 13.52 14.79 -0.61
CA GLU A 132 12.25 15.41 -0.20
C GLU A 132 11.27 14.42 0.47
N TYR A 133 11.41 13.12 0.18
CA TYR A 133 10.55 12.06 0.72
C TYR A 133 11.25 11.16 1.75
N ILE A 134 12.52 11.43 2.07
CA ILE A 134 13.23 10.68 3.10
C ILE A 134 12.84 11.26 4.46
N PRO A 135 12.14 10.50 5.32
CA PRO A 135 11.82 10.96 6.65
C PRO A 135 13.10 10.91 7.50
N LYS A 136 13.95 11.93 7.48
CA LYS A 136 15.19 11.93 8.28
C LYS A 136 14.85 11.91 9.78
N PRO A 137 15.56 11.11 10.61
CA PRO A 137 16.77 10.32 10.31
C PRO A 137 16.51 8.89 9.80
N TYR A 138 15.28 8.54 9.43
CA TYR A 138 14.87 7.20 9.03
C TYR A 138 15.16 6.87 7.55
N GLU A 139 14.98 5.59 7.21
CA GLU A 139 15.22 5.03 5.88
C GLU A 139 14.20 5.52 4.82
N PRO A 140 14.60 5.58 3.53
CA PRO A 140 13.69 5.88 2.44
C PRO A 140 12.54 4.87 2.31
N LEU A 141 11.40 5.36 1.82
CA LEU A 141 10.27 4.49 1.51
C LEU A 141 10.58 3.53 0.36
N LEU A 142 10.04 2.32 0.46
CA LEU A 142 10.05 1.32 -0.61
C LEU A 142 8.64 1.18 -1.22
N PRO A 143 8.51 0.64 -2.44
CA PRO A 143 7.19 0.31 -2.98
C PRO A 143 6.34 -0.58 -2.05
N SER A 144 6.97 -1.49 -1.32
CA SER A 144 6.31 -2.30 -0.29
C SER A 144 5.80 -1.48 0.90
N SER A 145 6.47 -0.37 1.23
CA SER A 145 6.04 0.55 2.28
C SER A 145 4.72 1.21 1.93
N LEU A 146 4.52 1.61 0.66
CA LEU A 146 3.25 2.20 0.19
C LEU A 146 2.06 1.25 0.40
N ARG A 147 2.26 -0.05 0.08
CA ARG A 147 1.24 -1.09 0.32
C ARG A 147 0.88 -1.21 1.81
N LYS A 148 1.87 -1.11 2.69
CA LYS A 148 1.68 -1.18 4.16
C LYS A 148 0.97 0.06 4.69
N LEU A 149 1.35 1.26 4.23
CA LEU A 149 0.65 2.51 4.55
C LEU A 149 -0.82 2.45 4.12
N GLY A 150 -1.07 2.00 2.89
CA GLY A 150 -2.41 1.80 2.36
C GLY A 150 -3.29 0.97 3.29
N ALA A 151 -2.77 -0.15 3.78
CA ALA A 151 -3.53 -1.06 4.64
C ALA A 151 -3.94 -0.41 5.97
N VAL A 152 -3.02 0.34 6.60
CA VAL A 152 -3.33 1.13 7.80
C VAL A 152 -4.37 2.19 7.47
N PHE A 153 -4.17 2.93 6.38
CA PHE A 153 -5.04 4.05 6.00
C PHE A 153 -6.46 3.59 5.69
N ALA A 154 -6.60 2.50 4.95
CA ALA A 154 -7.89 1.85 4.71
C ALA A 154 -8.52 1.42 6.04
N SER A 155 -7.77 0.77 6.94
CA SER A 155 -8.30 0.39 8.24
C SER A 155 -8.81 1.60 9.04
N VAL A 156 -8.00 2.66 9.18
CA VAL A 156 -8.36 3.90 9.89
C VAL A 156 -9.60 4.56 9.29
N VAL A 157 -9.69 4.66 7.97
CA VAL A 157 -10.81 5.33 7.29
C VAL A 157 -12.11 4.53 7.37
N HIS A 158 -12.03 3.20 7.47
CA HIS A 158 -13.21 2.35 7.71
C HIS A 158 -13.65 2.29 9.18
N GLY A 159 -12.91 2.93 10.10
CA GLY A 159 -13.36 3.20 11.47
C GLY A 159 -13.69 1.95 12.29
N PRO A 160 -12.71 1.06 12.56
CA PRO A 160 -12.94 -0.17 13.30
C PRO A 160 -13.35 0.14 14.75
N LYS A 161 -14.28 -0.66 15.27
CA LYS A 161 -14.77 -0.52 16.66
C LYS A 161 -13.74 -0.97 17.71
N ASN A 162 -12.78 -1.80 17.31
CA ASN A 162 -11.75 -2.37 18.19
C ASN A 162 -10.50 -2.78 17.38
N PRO A 163 -9.36 -3.08 18.04
CA PRO A 163 -8.11 -3.45 17.35
C PRO A 163 -8.22 -4.70 16.46
N SER A 164 -8.97 -5.74 16.88
CA SER A 164 -9.16 -6.94 16.07
C SER A 164 -9.81 -6.61 14.72
N LYS A 165 -10.84 -5.76 14.73
CA LYS A 165 -11.52 -5.31 13.52
C LYS A 165 -10.63 -4.41 12.65
N ALA A 166 -9.71 -3.68 13.28
CA ALA A 166 -8.70 -2.89 12.56
C ALA A 166 -7.77 -3.80 11.75
N ASN A 167 -7.35 -4.93 12.32
CA ASN A 167 -6.53 -5.93 11.64
C ASN A 167 -7.29 -6.64 10.53
N THR A 168 -8.57 -6.96 10.74
CA THR A 168 -9.44 -7.51 9.68
C THR A 168 -9.50 -6.56 8.49
N TYR A 169 -9.78 -5.27 8.71
CA TYR A 169 -9.84 -4.29 7.63
C TYR A 169 -8.51 -4.11 6.90
N ALA A 170 -7.39 -4.06 7.64
CA ALA A 170 -6.06 -3.99 7.02
C ALA A 170 -5.78 -5.25 6.18
N SER A 171 -6.17 -6.43 6.67
CA SER A 171 -5.97 -7.71 5.98
C SER A 171 -6.84 -7.84 4.72
N GLU A 172 -8.09 -7.39 4.79
CA GLU A 172 -8.99 -7.27 3.63
C GLU A 172 -8.41 -6.31 2.60
N ALA A 173 -7.87 -5.15 3.03
CA ALA A 173 -7.26 -4.19 2.12
C ALA A 173 -5.99 -4.74 1.43
N LEU A 174 -5.19 -5.51 2.16
CA LEU A 174 -4.04 -6.24 1.61
C LEU A 174 -4.45 -7.42 0.71
N ARG A 175 -5.74 -7.78 0.74
CA ARG A 175 -6.33 -8.97 0.16
C ARG A 175 -5.55 -10.21 0.51
N HIS A 176 -5.38 -10.48 1.80
CA HIS A 176 -4.88 -11.77 2.23
C HIS A 176 -5.98 -12.85 2.07
N SER A 177 -5.56 -14.11 1.89
CA SER A 177 -6.52 -15.21 1.75
C SER A 177 -7.09 -15.51 3.13
N PRO A 178 -8.42 -15.58 3.31
CA PRO A 178 -9.00 -15.98 4.59
C PRO A 178 -8.65 -17.43 4.94
N ASP A 179 -8.46 -18.28 3.94
CA ASP A 179 -8.22 -19.73 4.09
C ASP A 179 -6.76 -20.09 4.40
N ASN A 180 -5.84 -19.12 4.35
CA ASN A 180 -4.43 -19.35 4.69
C ASN A 180 -4.25 -19.24 6.21
N HIS A 181 -4.75 -20.23 6.96
CA HIS A 181 -4.64 -20.31 8.43
C HIS A 181 -3.24 -20.72 8.93
N ALA A 182 -2.16 -20.28 8.29
CA ALA A 182 -0.83 -20.47 8.84
C ALA A 182 -0.68 -19.56 10.07
N SER A 183 -0.83 -20.13 11.27
CA SER A 183 -0.75 -19.41 12.54
C SER A 183 0.51 -18.52 12.58
N PRO A 184 0.39 -17.20 12.82
CA PRO A 184 1.54 -16.32 12.82
C PRO A 184 2.18 -16.36 14.21
N SER A 185 3.11 -17.27 14.43
CA SER A 185 4.18 -16.98 15.38
C SER A 185 5.09 -15.93 14.71
N ASP A 186 4.89 -14.66 15.06
CA ASP A 186 5.89 -13.58 14.99
C ASP A 186 6.11 -12.78 13.67
N ARG A 187 5.09 -12.62 12.81
CA ARG A 187 5.20 -11.83 11.56
C ARG A 187 4.21 -10.68 11.42
N TYR A 188 4.25 -9.75 12.36
CA TYR A 188 3.63 -8.44 12.16
C TYR A 188 4.62 -7.44 11.54
N THR A 189 4.10 -6.51 10.74
CA THR A 189 4.77 -5.24 10.43
C THR A 189 4.17 -4.15 11.29
N ILE A 190 5.03 -3.35 11.91
CA ILE A 190 4.63 -2.13 12.62
C ILE A 190 4.66 -0.96 11.65
N VAL A 191 3.56 -0.23 11.56
CA VAL A 191 3.51 1.08 10.90
C VAL A 191 3.31 2.13 11.98
N ASN A 192 4.19 3.12 12.06
CA ASN A 192 4.13 4.18 13.06
C ASN A 192 3.14 5.24 12.57
N PHE A 193 1.84 4.96 12.76
CA PHE A 193 0.78 5.82 12.28
C PHE A 193 0.81 7.18 12.99
N ARG A 194 0.86 8.23 12.20
CA ARG A 194 0.81 9.62 12.63
C ARG A 194 -0.05 10.44 11.68
N ARG A 195 -0.71 11.45 12.23
CA ARG A 195 -1.41 12.46 11.42
C ARG A 195 -0.39 13.41 10.79
N ARG A 196 -0.77 14.06 9.68
CA ARG A 196 0.04 15.15 9.10
C ARG A 196 0.41 16.20 10.15
N GLY A 197 1.67 16.64 10.15
CA GLY A 197 2.19 17.63 11.10
C GLY A 197 2.45 17.11 12.51
N GLN A 198 2.06 15.86 12.80
CA GLN A 198 2.33 15.24 14.10
C GLN A 198 3.81 14.79 14.17
N PRO A 199 4.54 15.15 15.25
CA PRO A 199 5.90 14.68 15.50
C PRO A 199 6.02 13.15 15.55
N TYR A 200 7.19 12.61 15.18
CA TYR A 200 7.42 11.15 15.08
C TYR A 200 7.39 10.43 16.43
N ASP A 201 7.81 11.09 17.52
CA ASP A 201 7.76 10.58 18.89
C ASP A 201 6.32 10.37 19.40
N GLN A 202 5.34 11.02 18.77
CA GLN A 202 3.92 10.85 19.07
C GLN A 202 3.20 9.85 18.15
N ALA A 203 3.93 9.22 17.22
CA ALA A 203 3.36 8.21 16.34
C ALA A 203 2.86 7.00 17.13
N LYS A 204 1.70 6.48 16.76
CA LYS A 204 1.09 5.31 17.40
C LYS A 204 1.37 4.06 16.56
N PRO A 205 1.91 2.99 17.15
CA PRO A 205 2.17 1.77 16.40
C PRO A 205 0.85 1.12 15.97
N PHE A 206 0.76 0.80 14.68
CA PHE A 206 -0.30 0.00 14.09
C PHE A 206 0.29 -1.35 13.65
N TRP A 207 -0.20 -2.42 14.23
CA TRP A 207 0.28 -3.79 13.97
C TRP A 207 -0.48 -4.38 12.79
N ILE A 208 0.20 -4.66 11.68
CA ILE A 208 -0.37 -5.39 10.54
C ILE A 208 0.17 -6.80 10.56
N SER A 209 -0.69 -7.81 10.57
CA SER A 209 -0.27 -9.19 10.31
C SER A 209 0.09 -9.34 8.82
N ASP A 210 1.38 -9.44 8.51
CA ASP A 210 1.86 -9.75 7.16
C ASP A 210 1.80 -11.28 6.95
N GLU A 211 0.60 -11.87 7.02
CA GLU A 211 0.40 -13.26 6.60
C GLU A 211 0.52 -13.36 5.06
N ASN A 212 1.57 -14.03 4.58
CA ASN A 212 1.58 -14.74 3.29
C ASN A 212 2.17 -16.13 3.53
#